data_AF-S6AW64-F1
#
_entry.id   AF-S6AW64-F1
#
_cell.length_a   1.000
_cell.length_b   1.000
_cell.length_c   1.000
_cell.angle_alpha   90.00
_cell.angle_beta   90.00
_cell.angle_gamma   90.00
#
_symmetry.space_group_name_H-M   'P 1'
#
loop_
_entity.id
_entity.type
_entity.pdbx_description
1 polymer ?
#
loop_
_entity_poly.entity_id
_entity_poly.type
_entity_poly.pdbx_seq_one_letter_code
_entity_poly.pdbx_strand_id
1 'polypeptide(L)'
;MRLTAKFLLLALACGHGGVTLADDQDAAVQRAARDLMQEYRIPGLAIAITAHGEQRFYNFGVASKESGQQVTQDTLFEVGSVSKTLTATLAGYAQANGRLDLGANPVRYLPELAGTALDKVSLINLATHTAGGFPLQLPETVRNQRQLIDYYRAWRPSSAPGTQRTYANPSIGLLGVVAAKSLELPYAKAMETLLLPKLGMPNTYIEVPASAMPRYAQGYDKADAPVRVNPAPLAAEAYGVKTSSKDLLRFVEAQLGQGGLDGKVEQAIAATRTGYFKVGDMTQALIWEQYSYPVALDTLLRGNGSQMVLESHPVSAIVPPLAPQKEVWVNKTGSTNGFGAYVAFVPSRGVGIVLLANRNYPNEERVRLAYRILAELD
;
A
#
# COMPACT_ATOMS: atom_id res chain seq x y z
N MET A 1 -53.26 37.68 -55.71
CA MET A 1 -51.80 37.47 -55.71
C MET A 1 -51.36 37.29 -54.26
N ARG A 2 -50.77 36.13 -53.94
CA ARG A 2 -50.04 35.74 -52.71
C ARG A 2 -50.83 35.41 -51.42
N LEU A 3 -50.92 34.09 -51.19
CA LEU A 3 -51.14 33.39 -49.91
C LEU A 3 -50.05 33.76 -48.88
N THR A 4 -50.44 33.96 -47.63
CA THR A 4 -49.56 34.02 -46.45
C THR A 4 -49.57 32.66 -45.73
N ALA A 5 -48.49 31.90 -45.87
CA ALA A 5 -48.24 30.68 -45.11
C ALA A 5 -47.47 31.02 -43.82
N LYS A 6 -48.05 30.76 -42.65
CA LYS A 6 -47.37 30.79 -41.36
C LYS A 6 -46.64 29.46 -41.17
N PHE A 7 -45.31 29.47 -41.18
CA PHE A 7 -44.49 28.35 -40.73
C PHE A 7 -44.27 28.45 -39.22
N LEU A 8 -44.73 27.45 -38.49
CA LEU A 8 -44.43 27.20 -37.08
C LEU A 8 -43.11 26.43 -37.03
N LEU A 9 -42.02 27.06 -36.56
CA LEU A 9 -40.77 26.34 -36.27
C LEU A 9 -40.91 25.69 -34.88
N LEU A 10 -40.99 24.36 -34.87
CA LEU A 10 -40.83 23.53 -33.67
C LEU A 10 -39.32 23.27 -33.51
N ALA A 11 -38.69 23.91 -32.53
CA ALA A 11 -37.31 23.59 -32.16
C ALA A 11 -37.30 22.32 -31.31
N LEU A 12 -36.98 21.17 -31.91
CA LEU A 12 -36.56 19.98 -31.16
C LEU A 12 -35.13 20.20 -30.68
N ALA A 13 -34.96 20.49 -29.39
CA ALA A 13 -33.68 20.35 -28.72
C ALA A 13 -33.45 18.86 -28.39
N CYS A 14 -32.73 18.15 -29.26
CA CYS A 14 -32.10 16.89 -28.88
C CYS A 14 -30.89 17.19 -27.99
N GLY A 15 -31.10 17.26 -26.67
CA GLY A 15 -30.07 16.78 -25.74
C GLY A 15 -29.94 15.26 -25.86
N HIS A 16 -28.87 14.70 -25.32
CA HIS A 16 -28.51 13.27 -25.12
C HIS A 16 -27.20 12.86 -25.82
N GLY A 17 -26.06 13.30 -25.27
CA GLY A 17 -24.74 12.83 -25.71
C GLY A 17 -23.70 12.62 -24.59
N GLY A 18 -24.08 12.75 -23.31
CA GLY A 18 -23.13 12.68 -22.18
C GLY A 18 -23.24 11.44 -21.29
N VAL A 19 -24.17 10.52 -21.58
CA VAL A 19 -24.56 9.43 -20.64
C VAL A 19 -23.87 8.10 -20.96
N THR A 20 -23.13 7.92 -22.05
CA THR A 20 -22.74 6.57 -22.51
C THR A 20 -21.37 6.08 -22.03
N LEU A 21 -20.32 6.92 -22.00
CA LEU A 21 -18.95 6.45 -21.73
C LEU A 21 -18.65 6.15 -20.25
N ALA A 22 -19.13 7.01 -19.34
CA ALA A 22 -18.95 6.79 -17.90
C ALA A 22 -19.74 5.55 -17.42
N ASP A 23 -20.96 5.37 -17.94
CA ASP A 23 -21.80 4.19 -17.66
C ASP A 23 -21.14 2.90 -18.17
N ASP A 24 -20.46 2.95 -19.33
CA ASP A 24 -19.73 1.81 -19.89
C ASP A 24 -18.49 1.43 -19.06
N GLN A 25 -17.71 2.43 -18.59
CA GLN A 25 -16.57 2.22 -17.69
C GLN A 25 -17.02 1.60 -16.35
N ASP A 26 -18.07 2.15 -15.74
CA ASP A 26 -18.63 1.63 -14.49
C ASP A 26 -19.11 0.18 -14.64
N ALA A 27 -19.76 -0.13 -15.75
CA ALA A 27 -20.20 -1.48 -16.05
C ALA A 27 -19.01 -2.45 -16.25
N ALA A 28 -17.91 -1.98 -16.87
CA ALA A 28 -16.70 -2.79 -17.04
C ALA A 28 -16.02 -3.11 -15.70
N VAL A 29 -15.88 -2.12 -14.80
CA VAL A 29 -15.35 -2.31 -13.43
C VAL A 29 -16.21 -3.32 -12.68
N GLN A 30 -17.53 -3.17 -12.72
CA GLN A 30 -18.45 -4.08 -12.03
C GLN A 30 -18.38 -5.51 -12.56
N ARG A 31 -18.30 -5.73 -13.88
CA ARG A 31 -18.16 -7.07 -14.46
C ARG A 31 -16.85 -7.72 -14.05
N ALA A 32 -15.73 -7.02 -14.23
CA ALA A 32 -14.41 -7.54 -13.87
C ALA A 32 -14.29 -7.88 -12.39
N ALA A 33 -14.89 -7.07 -11.50
CA ALA A 33 -14.94 -7.35 -10.08
C ALA A 33 -15.75 -8.62 -9.74
N ARG A 34 -16.94 -8.80 -10.34
CA ARG A 34 -17.78 -9.98 -10.11
C ARG A 34 -17.13 -11.26 -10.61
N ASP A 35 -16.52 -11.23 -11.79
CA ASP A 35 -15.81 -12.37 -12.37
C ASP A 35 -14.67 -12.82 -11.45
N LEU A 36 -13.85 -11.87 -10.99
CA LEU A 36 -12.77 -12.13 -10.03
C LEU A 36 -13.31 -12.72 -8.72
N MET A 37 -14.37 -12.14 -8.16
CA MET A 37 -14.95 -12.62 -6.92
C MET A 37 -15.49 -14.05 -7.04
N GLN A 38 -16.11 -14.38 -8.18
CA GLN A 38 -16.61 -15.72 -8.45
C GLN A 38 -15.47 -16.73 -8.58
N GLU A 39 -14.45 -16.42 -9.39
CA GLU A 39 -13.30 -17.30 -9.63
C GLU A 39 -12.54 -17.62 -8.33
N TYR A 40 -12.27 -16.59 -7.52
CA TYR A 40 -11.47 -16.73 -6.30
C TYR A 40 -12.31 -16.91 -5.04
N ARG A 41 -13.63 -17.06 -5.17
CA ARG A 41 -14.60 -17.21 -4.05
C ARG A 41 -14.45 -16.10 -3.00
N ILE A 42 -14.20 -14.87 -3.43
CA ILE A 42 -13.98 -13.71 -2.56
C ILE A 42 -15.32 -13.29 -1.95
N PRO A 43 -15.48 -13.30 -0.61
CA PRO A 43 -16.76 -12.98 0.01
C PRO A 43 -17.15 -11.51 -0.12
N GLY A 44 -16.19 -10.61 0.02
CA GLY A 44 -16.37 -9.16 -0.06
C GLY A 44 -15.15 -8.45 -0.64
N LEU A 45 -15.41 -7.46 -1.48
CA LEU A 45 -14.41 -6.67 -2.20
C LEU A 45 -14.81 -5.19 -2.19
N ALA A 46 -13.87 -4.32 -1.83
CA ALA A 46 -14.00 -2.87 -1.98
C ALA A 46 -12.96 -2.36 -2.99
N ILE A 47 -13.42 -1.60 -3.98
CA ILE A 47 -12.61 -0.91 -4.97
C ILE A 47 -12.82 0.59 -4.78
N ALA A 48 -11.74 1.34 -4.65
CA ALA A 48 -11.77 2.79 -4.64
C ALA A 48 -10.82 3.34 -5.70
N ILE A 49 -11.28 4.29 -6.50
CA ILE A 49 -10.56 4.88 -7.62
C ILE A 49 -10.55 6.38 -7.43
N THR A 50 -9.41 7.01 -7.73
CA THR A 50 -9.31 8.46 -7.92
C THR A 50 -8.83 8.71 -9.34
N ALA A 51 -9.49 9.59 -10.07
CA ALA A 51 -9.09 9.99 -11.40
C ALA A 51 -9.43 11.47 -11.60
N HIS A 52 -8.42 12.30 -11.86
CA HIS A 52 -8.60 13.74 -12.10
C HIS A 52 -9.37 14.49 -10.99
N GLY A 53 -9.23 14.04 -9.73
CA GLY A 53 -9.90 14.63 -8.57
C GLY A 53 -11.30 14.07 -8.29
N GLU A 54 -11.79 13.13 -9.10
CA GLU A 54 -13.05 12.42 -8.85
C GLU A 54 -12.80 11.08 -8.16
N GLN A 55 -13.53 10.82 -7.07
CA GLN A 55 -13.49 9.56 -6.36
C GLN A 55 -14.66 8.66 -6.78
N ARG A 56 -14.40 7.38 -7.05
CA ARG A 56 -15.42 6.36 -7.33
C ARG A 56 -15.23 5.16 -6.41
N PHE A 57 -16.33 4.66 -5.85
CA PHE A 57 -16.33 3.56 -4.89
C PHE A 57 -17.26 2.44 -5.35
N TYR A 58 -16.72 1.23 -5.47
CA TYR A 58 -17.47 0.03 -5.83
C TYR A 58 -17.31 -1.00 -4.73
N ASN A 59 -18.43 -1.40 -4.12
CA ASN A 59 -18.45 -2.30 -2.98
C ASN A 59 -19.29 -3.52 -3.31
N PHE A 60 -18.74 -4.70 -3.06
CA PHE A 60 -19.35 -5.96 -3.48
C PHE A 60 -19.35 -6.97 -2.33
N GLY A 61 -20.43 -7.75 -2.25
CA GLY A 61 -20.54 -8.87 -1.33
C GLY A 61 -20.57 -8.46 0.13
N VAL A 62 -20.06 -9.34 1.00
CA VAL A 62 -20.21 -9.24 2.45
C VAL A 62 -18.87 -9.08 3.18
N ALA A 63 -18.85 -8.19 4.17
CA ALA A 63 -17.77 -8.05 5.12
C ALA A 63 -17.69 -9.25 6.09
N SER A 64 -18.83 -9.93 6.32
CA SER A 64 -18.92 -11.17 7.10
C SER A 64 -20.03 -12.06 6.56
N LYS A 65 -19.70 -13.33 6.24
CA LYS A 65 -20.66 -14.37 5.83
C LYS A 65 -21.66 -14.72 6.92
N GLU A 66 -21.25 -14.64 8.19
CA GLU A 66 -22.07 -15.00 9.34
C GLU A 66 -23.19 -13.97 9.56
N SER A 67 -22.82 -12.68 9.58
CA SER A 67 -23.79 -11.60 9.83
C SER A 67 -24.51 -11.11 8.58
N GLY A 68 -24.01 -11.45 7.38
CA GLY A 68 -24.51 -10.90 6.11
C GLY A 68 -24.22 -9.41 5.91
N GLN A 69 -23.41 -8.79 6.78
CA GLN A 69 -23.06 -7.38 6.70
C GLN A 69 -22.42 -7.06 5.34
N GLN A 70 -22.98 -6.10 4.63
CA GLN A 70 -22.48 -5.69 3.31
C GLN A 70 -21.15 -4.94 3.43
N VAL A 71 -20.29 -5.09 2.42
CA VAL A 71 -19.11 -4.25 2.27
C VAL A 71 -19.55 -2.82 1.94
N THR A 72 -18.89 -1.84 2.56
CA THR A 72 -18.99 -0.42 2.23
C THR A 72 -17.59 0.18 2.10
N GLN A 73 -17.51 1.41 1.59
CA GLN A 73 -16.25 2.17 1.54
C GLN A 73 -15.63 2.45 2.92
N ASP A 74 -16.38 2.22 3.99
CA ASP A 74 -16.00 2.43 5.40
C ASP A 74 -15.72 1.11 6.13
N THR A 75 -15.90 -0.05 5.48
CA THR A 75 -15.52 -1.38 6.00
C THR A 75 -14.00 -1.44 6.17
N LEU A 76 -13.53 -1.91 7.32
CA LEU A 76 -12.11 -2.05 7.62
C LEU A 76 -11.61 -3.42 7.18
N PHE A 77 -10.55 -3.43 6.36
CA PHE A 77 -9.85 -4.62 5.92
C PHE A 77 -8.42 -4.61 6.46
N GLU A 78 -7.85 -5.79 6.70
CA GLU A 78 -6.40 -5.91 6.90
C GLU A 78 -5.69 -5.70 5.56
N VAL A 79 -4.72 -4.79 5.51
CA VAL A 79 -4.01 -4.49 4.26
C VAL A 79 -2.65 -5.15 4.16
N GLY A 80 -2.29 -5.95 5.17
CA GLY A 80 -1.03 -6.68 5.23
C GLY A 80 0.14 -5.77 4.90
N SER A 81 1.00 -6.20 3.98
CA SER A 81 2.22 -5.48 3.62
C SER A 81 2.05 -4.08 3.00
N VAL A 82 0.83 -3.64 2.66
CA VAL A 82 0.60 -2.21 2.34
C VAL A 82 0.93 -1.33 3.56
N SER A 83 0.79 -1.86 4.78
CA SER A 83 1.20 -1.20 6.04
C SER A 83 2.61 -0.60 5.99
N LYS A 84 3.54 -1.28 5.32
CA LYS A 84 4.94 -0.89 5.19
C LYS A 84 5.11 0.50 4.54
N THR A 85 4.18 0.89 3.67
CA THR A 85 4.19 2.21 3.02
C THR A 85 3.91 3.33 4.02
N LEU A 86 3.03 3.09 4.99
CA LEU A 86 2.77 4.00 6.11
C LEU A 86 3.95 4.00 7.09
N THR A 87 4.58 2.84 7.35
CA THR A 87 5.82 2.75 8.15
C THR A 87 6.95 3.58 7.53
N ALA A 88 7.17 3.47 6.23
CA ALA A 88 8.14 4.27 5.50
C ALA A 88 7.79 5.77 5.54
N THR A 89 6.50 6.10 5.45
CA THR A 89 6.02 7.49 5.58
C THR A 89 6.27 8.03 6.99
N LEU A 90 6.09 7.23 8.05
CA LEU A 90 6.42 7.63 9.42
C LEU A 90 7.91 7.90 9.60
N ALA A 91 8.78 7.06 9.01
CA ALA A 91 10.22 7.30 9.01
C ALA A 91 10.59 8.59 8.25
N GLY A 92 9.98 8.82 7.08
CA GLY A 92 10.12 10.06 6.32
C GLY A 92 9.63 11.28 7.11
N TYR A 93 8.53 11.16 7.86
CA TYR A 93 8.01 12.21 8.72
C TYR A 93 8.94 12.51 9.89
N ALA A 94 9.50 11.47 10.54
CA ALA A 94 10.52 11.65 11.58
C ALA A 94 11.76 12.37 11.03
N GLN A 95 12.18 12.04 9.80
CA GLN A 95 13.28 12.74 9.13
C GLN A 95 12.94 14.19 8.81
N ALA A 96 11.76 14.47 8.26
CA ALA A 96 11.33 15.83 7.96
C ALA A 96 11.30 16.70 9.23
N ASN A 97 11.04 16.11 10.40
CA ASN A 97 11.08 16.78 11.70
C ASN A 97 12.48 16.83 12.35
N GLY A 98 13.53 16.40 11.64
CA GLY A 98 14.91 16.41 12.16
C GLY A 98 15.16 15.40 13.29
N ARG A 99 14.25 14.44 13.48
CA ARG A 99 14.34 13.41 14.54
C ARG A 99 15.05 12.15 14.06
N LEU A 100 15.09 11.92 12.75
CA LEU A 100 15.67 10.75 12.11
C LEU A 100 16.49 11.15 10.89
N ASP A 101 17.47 10.32 10.55
CA ASP A 101 18.30 10.41 9.35
C ASP A 101 18.27 9.04 8.68
N LEU A 102 17.65 8.96 7.50
CA LEU A 102 17.50 7.71 6.75
C LEU A 102 18.84 7.15 6.24
N GLY A 103 19.88 7.99 6.14
CA GLY A 103 21.23 7.56 5.80
C GLY A 103 21.98 6.95 6.99
N ALA A 104 21.53 7.20 8.22
CA ALA A 104 22.18 6.67 9.42
C ALA A 104 21.92 5.18 9.63
N ASN A 105 22.70 4.58 10.53
CA ASN A 105 22.48 3.21 10.99
C ASN A 105 21.38 3.14 12.06
N PRO A 106 20.68 2.00 12.24
CA PRO A 106 19.68 1.85 13.30
C PRO A 106 20.27 1.90 14.71
N VAL A 107 21.57 1.58 14.86
CA VAL A 107 22.28 1.60 16.14
C VAL A 107 22.30 3.00 16.77
N ARG A 108 22.30 4.06 15.95
CA ARG A 108 22.16 5.45 16.42
C ARG A 108 20.92 5.68 17.28
N TYR A 109 19.85 4.94 17.05
CA TYR A 109 18.57 5.09 17.75
C TYR A 109 18.28 3.96 18.74
N LEU A 110 18.98 2.83 18.58
CA LEU A 110 18.91 1.64 19.43
C LEU A 110 20.34 1.25 19.85
N PRO A 111 20.96 1.98 20.81
CA PRO A 111 22.35 1.76 21.20
C PRO A 111 22.60 0.35 21.77
N GLU A 112 21.56 -0.35 22.23
CA GLU A 112 21.63 -1.77 22.59
C GLU A 112 21.99 -2.69 21.42
N LEU A 113 22.02 -2.21 20.18
CA LEU A 113 22.47 -2.92 18.99
C LEU A 113 23.91 -2.58 18.57
N ALA A 114 24.64 -1.79 19.36
CA ALA A 114 26.03 -1.44 19.07
C ALA A 114 26.96 -2.66 19.04
N GLY A 115 27.91 -2.66 18.09
CA GLY A 115 28.87 -3.73 17.87
C GLY A 115 28.29 -4.92 17.08
N THR A 116 27.12 -4.75 16.45
CA THR A 116 26.45 -5.81 15.68
C THR A 116 26.64 -5.57 14.17
N ALA A 117 26.18 -6.51 13.34
CA ALA A 117 26.21 -6.32 11.89
C ALA A 117 25.39 -5.10 11.40
N LEU A 118 24.45 -4.62 12.23
CA LEU A 118 23.60 -3.47 11.91
C LEU A 118 24.34 -2.13 11.92
N ASP A 119 25.56 -2.06 12.47
CA ASP A 119 26.41 -0.86 12.37
C ASP A 119 26.72 -0.46 10.92
N LYS A 120 26.66 -1.43 9.99
CA LYS A 120 26.94 -1.27 8.55
C LYS A 120 25.69 -1.13 7.69
N VAL A 121 24.50 -1.20 8.29
CA VAL A 121 23.21 -1.16 7.59
C VAL A 121 22.60 0.22 7.77
N SER A 122 22.24 0.90 6.68
CA SER A 122 21.48 2.16 6.76
C SER A 122 19.99 1.91 6.94
N LEU A 123 19.25 2.92 7.44
CA LEU A 123 17.79 2.86 7.47
C LEU A 123 17.19 2.78 6.05
N ILE A 124 17.84 3.37 5.03
CA ILE A 124 17.50 3.14 3.62
C ILE A 124 17.57 1.65 3.30
N ASN A 125 18.65 0.94 3.68
CA ASN A 125 18.74 -0.50 3.40
C ASN A 125 17.63 -1.30 4.08
N LEU A 126 17.17 -0.88 5.28
CA LEU A 126 16.03 -1.51 5.93
C LEU A 126 14.73 -1.30 5.13
N ALA A 127 14.52 -0.08 4.64
CA ALA A 127 13.34 0.33 3.86
C ALA A 127 13.30 -0.23 2.43
N THR A 128 14.45 -0.60 1.87
CA THR A 128 14.57 -1.14 0.51
C THR A 128 14.77 -2.67 0.49
N HIS A 129 14.70 -3.32 1.66
CA HIS A 129 14.96 -4.76 1.81
C HIS A 129 16.37 -5.19 1.38
N THR A 130 17.35 -4.29 1.45
CA THR A 130 18.74 -4.56 1.06
C THR A 130 19.69 -4.58 2.25
N ALA A 131 19.22 -4.96 3.43
CA ALA A 131 20.03 -4.97 4.65
C ALA A 131 21.11 -6.08 4.66
N GLY A 132 20.96 -7.12 3.84
CA GLY A 132 21.89 -8.25 3.77
C GLY A 132 21.26 -9.61 4.12
N GLY A 133 20.01 -9.85 3.75
CA GLY A 133 19.38 -11.17 3.84
C GLY A 133 18.69 -11.49 5.17
N PHE A 134 17.83 -10.59 5.67
CA PHE A 134 16.85 -10.99 6.69
C PHE A 134 15.89 -12.06 6.11
N PRO A 135 15.41 -13.01 6.93
CA PRO A 135 14.34 -13.91 6.52
C PRO A 135 13.03 -13.13 6.30
N LEU A 136 12.11 -13.73 5.55
CA LEU A 136 10.79 -13.15 5.28
C LEU A 136 10.02 -12.79 6.56
N GLN A 137 10.07 -13.67 7.56
CA GLN A 137 9.42 -13.53 8.87
C GLN A 137 10.44 -13.73 10.00
N LEU A 138 10.11 -13.21 11.18
CA LEU A 138 10.83 -13.59 12.39
C LEU A 138 10.67 -15.10 12.66
N PRO A 139 11.67 -15.76 13.26
CA PRO A 139 11.49 -17.10 13.81
C PRO A 139 10.39 -17.11 14.88
N GLU A 140 9.61 -18.19 14.97
CA GLU A 140 8.50 -18.32 15.93
C GLU A 140 8.94 -18.28 17.41
N THR A 141 10.23 -18.42 17.67
CA THR A 141 10.85 -18.29 18.99
C THR A 141 10.93 -16.84 19.46
N VAL A 142 10.81 -15.86 18.56
CA VAL A 142 10.81 -14.43 18.87
C VAL A 142 9.38 -13.97 19.16
N ARG A 143 9.05 -13.77 20.43
CA ARG A 143 7.67 -13.51 20.89
C ARG A 143 7.51 -12.22 21.70
N ASN A 144 8.62 -11.59 22.09
CA ASN A 144 8.61 -10.36 22.87
C ASN A 144 9.81 -9.46 22.54
N GLN A 145 9.80 -8.25 23.10
CA GLN A 145 10.81 -7.23 22.82
C GLN A 145 12.24 -7.67 23.15
N ARG A 146 12.45 -8.37 24.26
CA ARG A 146 13.80 -8.85 24.64
C ARG A 146 14.34 -9.82 23.59
N GLN A 147 13.54 -10.82 23.23
CA GLN A 147 13.91 -11.79 22.20
C GLN A 147 14.11 -11.14 20.83
N LEU A 148 13.37 -10.06 20.53
CA LEU A 148 13.53 -9.31 19.29
C LEU A 148 14.89 -8.59 19.24
N ILE A 149 15.31 -7.96 20.34
CA ILE A 149 16.64 -7.35 20.45
C ILE A 149 17.73 -8.43 20.37
N ASP A 150 17.57 -9.56 21.07
CA ASP A 150 18.51 -10.69 21.01
C ASP A 150 18.64 -11.23 19.58
N TYR A 151 17.51 -11.34 18.85
CA TYR A 151 17.50 -11.73 17.44
C TYR A 151 18.33 -10.77 16.57
N TYR A 152 18.13 -9.45 16.70
CA TYR A 152 18.89 -8.47 15.93
C TYR A 152 20.38 -8.46 16.29
N ARG A 153 20.73 -8.66 17.57
CA ARG A 153 22.13 -8.76 18.01
C ARG A 153 22.81 -10.02 17.45
N ALA A 154 22.08 -11.12 17.39
CA ALA A 154 22.57 -12.41 16.89
C ALA A 154 22.57 -12.50 15.36
N TRP A 155 21.75 -11.70 14.66
CA TRP A 155 21.64 -11.74 13.20
C TRP A 155 23.00 -11.53 12.53
N ARG A 156 23.25 -12.32 11.49
CA ARG A 156 24.45 -12.22 10.64
C ARG A 156 23.99 -12.12 9.18
N PRO A 157 24.50 -11.14 8.42
CA PRO A 157 24.10 -10.96 7.03
C PRO A 157 24.62 -12.11 6.18
N SER A 158 23.81 -12.56 5.22
CA SER A 158 24.21 -13.52 4.18
C SER A 158 24.85 -12.84 2.97
N SER A 159 24.74 -11.52 2.87
CA SER A 159 25.36 -10.69 1.83
C SER A 159 25.61 -9.27 2.32
N ALA A 160 26.46 -8.53 1.63
CA ALA A 160 26.75 -7.15 2.02
C ALA A 160 25.48 -6.27 1.90
N PRO A 161 25.30 -5.27 2.78
CA PRO A 161 24.21 -4.32 2.64
C PRO A 161 24.26 -3.64 1.26
N GLY A 162 23.11 -3.51 0.60
CA GLY A 162 22.97 -2.87 -0.70
C GLY A 162 23.32 -3.75 -1.91
N THR A 163 23.65 -5.04 -1.74
CA THR A 163 23.98 -5.93 -2.89
C THR A 163 22.85 -6.85 -3.32
N GLN A 164 21.96 -7.23 -2.40
CA GLN A 164 20.79 -8.06 -2.69
C GLN A 164 19.54 -7.53 -2.00
N ARG A 165 18.39 -7.65 -2.68
CA ARG A 165 17.05 -7.42 -2.14
C ARG A 165 16.48 -8.75 -1.67
N THR A 166 16.20 -8.83 -0.38
CA THR A 166 15.53 -9.97 0.24
C THR A 166 14.33 -9.43 1.01
N TYR A 167 13.13 -9.62 0.47
CA TYR A 167 11.90 -9.07 1.04
C TYR A 167 11.67 -9.64 2.46
N ALA A 168 11.62 -8.76 3.45
CA ALA A 168 11.72 -9.18 4.85
C ALA A 168 10.93 -8.27 5.80
N ASN A 169 10.01 -8.85 6.56
CA ASN A 169 9.29 -8.15 7.63
C ASN A 169 10.23 -7.67 8.76
N PRO A 170 11.23 -8.44 9.22
CA PRO A 170 12.18 -7.95 10.23
C PRO A 170 12.98 -6.72 9.79
N SER A 171 13.20 -6.54 8.48
CA SER A 171 13.93 -5.40 7.92
C SER A 171 13.15 -4.10 8.11
N ILE A 172 11.97 -4.01 7.51
CA ILE A 172 11.10 -2.82 7.61
C ILE A 172 10.48 -2.67 8.99
N GLY A 173 10.30 -3.77 9.73
CA GLY A 173 9.86 -3.73 11.12
C GLY A 173 10.86 -2.98 12.00
N LEU A 174 12.17 -3.22 11.82
CA LEU A 174 13.22 -2.48 12.54
C LEU A 174 13.18 -0.99 12.19
N LEU A 175 12.93 -0.62 10.92
CA LEU A 175 12.74 0.78 10.54
C LEU A 175 11.58 1.42 11.30
N GLY A 176 10.44 0.73 11.41
CA GLY A 176 9.27 1.22 12.15
C GLY A 176 9.57 1.45 13.63
N VAL A 177 10.28 0.51 14.27
CA VAL A 177 10.74 0.64 15.66
C VAL A 177 11.65 1.85 15.82
N VAL A 178 12.64 2.02 14.95
CA VAL A 178 13.58 3.16 14.98
C VAL A 178 12.84 4.48 14.76
N ALA A 179 11.94 4.54 13.79
CA ALA A 179 11.15 5.74 13.50
C ALA A 179 10.31 6.16 14.72
N ALA A 180 9.57 5.22 15.31
CA ALA A 180 8.77 5.49 16.50
C ALA A 180 9.64 5.90 17.70
N LYS A 181 10.78 5.22 17.91
CA LYS A 181 11.73 5.55 18.97
C LYS A 181 12.30 6.96 18.83
N SER A 182 12.63 7.39 17.60
CA SER A 182 13.12 8.74 17.31
C SER A 182 12.08 9.84 17.58
N LEU A 183 10.80 9.47 17.51
CA LEU A 183 9.66 10.32 17.86
C LEU A 183 9.25 10.18 19.33
N GLU A 184 9.99 9.40 20.13
CA GLU A 184 9.77 9.18 21.56
C GLU A 184 8.37 8.63 21.89
N LEU A 185 7.81 7.83 20.97
CA LEU A 185 6.48 7.24 21.10
C LEU A 185 6.50 5.73 20.79
N PRO A 186 5.58 4.95 21.38
CA PRO A 186 5.26 3.62 20.86
C PRO A 186 4.77 3.72 19.41
N TYR A 187 5.11 2.73 18.57
CA TYR A 187 4.80 2.76 17.13
C TYR A 187 3.31 3.00 16.84
N ALA A 188 2.41 2.29 17.51
CA ALA A 188 0.97 2.46 17.32
C ALA A 188 0.53 3.91 17.63
N LYS A 189 1.08 4.52 18.68
CA LYS A 189 0.79 5.93 19.02
C LYS A 189 1.37 6.89 18.00
N ALA A 190 2.63 6.72 17.59
CA ALA A 190 3.22 7.54 16.55
C ALA A 190 2.39 7.51 15.24
N MET A 191 1.87 6.34 14.88
CA MET A 191 1.00 6.18 13.73
C MET A 191 -0.37 6.86 13.94
N GLU A 192 -1.10 6.48 15.00
CA GLU A 192 -2.50 6.85 15.22
C GLU A 192 -2.71 8.28 15.72
N THR A 193 -1.75 8.87 16.42
CA THR A 193 -1.89 10.23 16.99
C THR A 193 -1.11 11.30 16.23
N LEU A 194 -0.10 10.92 15.43
CA LEU A 194 0.67 11.88 14.63
C LEU A 194 0.41 11.75 13.14
N LEU A 195 0.70 10.59 12.54
CA LEU A 195 0.74 10.47 11.09
C LEU A 195 -0.66 10.37 10.46
N LEU A 196 -1.49 9.42 10.91
CA LEU A 196 -2.80 9.17 10.31
C LEU A 196 -3.75 10.39 10.35
N PRO A 197 -3.82 11.17 11.45
CA PRO A 197 -4.63 12.39 11.47
C PRO A 197 -4.16 13.41 10.42
N LYS A 198 -2.85 13.55 10.21
CA LYS A 198 -2.29 14.48 9.22
C LYS A 198 -2.47 14.02 7.76
N LEU A 199 -2.68 12.73 7.55
CA LEU A 199 -3.05 12.15 6.26
C LEU A 199 -4.58 12.16 6.03
N GLY A 200 -5.37 12.63 7.00
CA GLY A 200 -6.83 12.61 6.89
C GLY A 200 -7.41 11.19 6.90
N MET A 201 -6.80 10.26 7.64
CA MET A 201 -7.16 8.83 7.70
C MET A 201 -7.78 8.43 9.07
N PRO A 202 -8.98 8.94 9.45
CA PRO A 202 -9.60 8.69 10.76
C PRO A 202 -10.16 7.26 10.96
N ASN A 203 -10.26 6.47 9.89
CA ASN A 203 -10.70 5.07 9.85
C ASN A 203 -9.56 4.11 9.53
N THR A 204 -8.33 4.49 9.92
CA THR A 204 -7.14 3.66 9.81
C THR A 204 -6.58 3.39 11.19
N TYR A 205 -6.24 2.14 11.47
CA TYR A 205 -5.88 1.68 12.81
C TYR A 205 -4.74 0.67 12.76
N ILE A 206 -3.89 0.68 13.79
CA ILE A 206 -3.09 -0.48 14.16
C ILE A 206 -3.94 -1.40 15.05
N GLU A 207 -4.56 -0.79 16.06
CA GLU A 207 -5.47 -1.44 17.00
C GLU A 207 -6.90 -0.94 16.74
N VAL A 208 -7.76 -1.82 16.19
CA VAL A 208 -9.14 -1.44 15.89
C VAL A 208 -9.89 -1.24 17.21
N PRO A 209 -10.38 -0.02 17.52
CA PRO A 209 -11.08 0.24 18.77
C PRO A 209 -12.45 -0.44 18.80
N ALA A 210 -12.98 -0.68 20.00
CA ALA A 210 -14.29 -1.32 20.18
C ALA A 210 -15.42 -0.64 19.40
N SER A 211 -15.39 0.69 19.28
CA SER A 211 -16.36 1.47 18.51
C SER A 211 -16.30 1.24 17.00
N ALA A 212 -15.16 0.77 16.47
CA ALA A 212 -14.94 0.50 15.06
C ALA A 212 -15.01 -1.01 14.72
N MET A 213 -14.98 -1.90 15.72
CA MET A 213 -15.09 -3.34 15.55
C MET A 213 -16.29 -3.79 14.69
N PRO A 214 -17.49 -3.17 14.78
CA PRO A 214 -18.60 -3.51 13.89
C PRO A 214 -18.32 -3.29 12.39
N ARG A 215 -17.30 -2.51 12.02
CA ARG A 215 -16.88 -2.30 10.63
C ARG A 215 -15.70 -3.18 10.22
N TYR A 216 -15.09 -3.91 11.15
CA TYR A 216 -13.96 -4.78 10.85
C TYR A 216 -14.46 -6.04 10.15
N ALA A 217 -14.16 -6.17 8.87
CA ALA A 217 -14.47 -7.37 8.11
C ALA A 217 -13.90 -8.64 8.77
N GLN A 218 -14.59 -9.75 8.54
CA GLN A 218 -14.07 -11.08 8.83
C GLN A 218 -13.27 -11.56 7.62
N GLY A 219 -11.99 -11.90 7.82
CA GLY A 219 -11.16 -12.51 6.79
C GLY A 219 -11.44 -14.00 6.66
N TYR A 220 -11.21 -14.57 5.47
CA TYR A 220 -11.41 -15.99 5.19
C TYR A 220 -10.14 -16.58 4.56
N ASP A 221 -9.62 -17.65 5.18
CA ASP A 221 -8.43 -18.35 4.67
C ASP A 221 -8.75 -19.25 3.46
N LYS A 222 -7.75 -19.98 2.95
CA LYS A 222 -7.91 -20.87 1.79
C LYS A 222 -8.95 -21.99 2.01
N ALA A 223 -9.13 -22.44 3.25
CA ALA A 223 -10.12 -23.42 3.65
C ALA A 223 -11.50 -22.81 3.93
N ASP A 224 -11.66 -21.50 3.70
CA ASP A 224 -12.87 -20.72 3.97
C ASP A 224 -13.19 -20.56 5.47
N ALA A 225 -12.19 -20.78 6.34
CA ALA A 225 -12.33 -20.57 7.77
C ALA A 225 -12.12 -19.09 8.13
N PRO A 226 -12.88 -18.56 9.12
CA PRO A 226 -12.72 -17.19 9.57
C PRO A 226 -11.34 -17.01 10.24
N VAL A 227 -10.58 -16.02 9.78
CA VAL A 227 -9.27 -15.65 10.35
C VAL A 227 -9.07 -14.14 10.33
N ARG A 228 -8.45 -13.62 11.39
CA ARG A 228 -7.89 -12.26 11.46
C ARG A 228 -6.42 -12.35 11.88
N VAL A 229 -5.65 -11.30 11.61
CA VAL A 229 -4.24 -11.22 12.01
C VAL A 229 -4.12 -11.23 13.53
N ASN A 230 -3.22 -12.07 14.04
CA ASN A 230 -2.90 -12.14 15.47
C ASN A 230 -1.78 -11.14 15.83
N PRO A 231 -1.74 -10.63 17.08
CA PRO A 231 -0.60 -9.88 17.58
C PRO A 231 0.69 -10.70 17.49
N ALA A 232 1.76 -10.07 16.98
CA ALA A 232 3.10 -10.64 16.93
C ALA A 232 4.15 -9.51 16.92
N PRO A 233 5.40 -9.77 17.35
CA PRO A 233 6.47 -8.77 17.21
C PRO A 233 6.59 -8.28 15.78
N LEU A 234 6.73 -6.97 15.61
CA LEU A 234 6.80 -6.26 14.33
C LEU A 234 5.54 -6.32 13.45
N ALA A 235 4.44 -6.90 13.94
CA ALA A 235 3.21 -6.98 13.15
C ALA A 235 2.70 -5.59 12.78
N ALA A 236 2.67 -4.65 13.74
CA ALA A 236 2.18 -3.29 13.51
C ALA A 236 2.97 -2.57 12.41
N GLU A 237 4.29 -2.70 12.44
CA GLU A 237 5.23 -2.07 11.52
C GLU A 237 5.24 -2.72 10.13
N ALA A 238 5.01 -4.02 10.05
CA ALA A 238 5.18 -4.76 8.79
C ALA A 238 3.85 -5.09 8.08
N TYR A 239 2.77 -5.38 8.81
CA TYR A 239 1.54 -5.89 8.19
C TYR A 239 0.26 -5.66 9.02
N GLY A 240 0.28 -4.75 9.98
CA GLY A 240 -0.73 -4.65 11.03
C GLY A 240 -1.81 -3.59 10.81
N VAL A 241 -1.75 -2.80 9.73
CA VAL A 241 -2.73 -1.75 9.46
C VAL A 241 -4.07 -2.35 9.03
N LYS A 242 -5.15 -1.81 9.59
CA LYS A 242 -6.52 -2.02 9.15
C LYS A 242 -7.07 -0.67 8.70
N THR A 243 -7.62 -0.59 7.50
CA THR A 243 -8.16 0.65 6.93
C THR A 243 -9.37 0.35 6.06
N SER A 244 -10.15 1.38 5.78
CA SER A 244 -11.16 1.34 4.73
C SER A 244 -10.59 1.73 3.36
N SER A 245 -11.34 1.45 2.30
CA SER A 245 -10.96 1.84 0.94
C SER A 245 -10.99 3.37 0.77
N LYS A 246 -11.93 4.05 1.44
CA LYS A 246 -12.02 5.52 1.49
C LYS A 246 -10.77 6.18 2.07
N ASP A 247 -10.29 5.69 3.21
CA ASP A 247 -9.11 6.26 3.85
C ASP A 247 -7.82 5.91 3.11
N LEU A 248 -7.70 4.68 2.60
CA LEU A 248 -6.54 4.30 1.82
C LEU A 248 -6.48 5.04 0.47
N LEU A 249 -7.63 5.40 -0.11
CA LEU A 249 -7.68 6.25 -1.29
C LEU A 249 -7.14 7.66 -0.99
N ARG A 250 -7.44 8.25 0.18
CA ARG A 250 -6.84 9.54 0.59
C ARG A 250 -5.33 9.47 0.68
N PHE A 251 -4.79 8.34 1.15
CA PHE A 251 -3.34 8.13 1.14
C PHE A 251 -2.76 8.01 -0.28
N VAL A 252 -3.49 7.40 -1.22
CA VAL A 252 -3.13 7.39 -2.64
C VAL A 252 -3.16 8.80 -3.23
N GLU A 253 -4.19 9.59 -2.92
CA GLU A 253 -4.30 10.99 -3.34
C GLU A 253 -3.15 11.84 -2.78
N ALA A 254 -2.78 11.63 -1.51
CA ALA A 254 -1.58 12.24 -0.92
C ALA A 254 -0.32 11.90 -1.73
N GLN A 255 -0.14 10.64 -2.15
CA GLN A 255 0.97 10.21 -3.00
C GLN A 255 0.94 10.82 -4.42
N LEU A 256 -0.24 11.20 -4.91
CA LEU A 256 -0.44 11.94 -6.15
C LEU A 256 -0.22 13.46 -5.99
N GLY A 257 0.06 13.95 -4.77
CA GLY A 257 0.20 15.38 -4.48
C GLY A 257 -1.13 16.11 -4.30
N GLN A 258 -2.20 15.38 -3.98
CA GLN A 258 -3.55 15.93 -3.75
C GLN A 258 -3.86 16.01 -2.24
N GLY A 259 -4.89 16.78 -1.87
CA GLY A 259 -5.44 16.78 -0.50
C GLY A 259 -4.85 17.80 0.48
N GLY A 260 -3.90 18.65 0.07
CA GLY A 260 -3.43 19.79 0.87
C GLY A 260 -2.79 19.39 2.20
N LEU A 261 -1.64 18.71 2.15
CA LEU A 261 -0.94 18.18 3.33
C LEU A 261 -0.07 19.25 4.01
N ASP A 262 0.19 19.05 5.31
CA ASP A 262 1.27 19.76 6.00
C ASP A 262 2.62 19.54 5.31
N GLY A 263 3.45 20.58 5.21
CA GLY A 263 4.71 20.53 4.47
C GLY A 263 5.69 19.45 4.94
N LYS A 264 5.66 19.03 6.20
CA LYS A 264 6.48 17.91 6.69
C LYS A 264 5.95 16.56 6.22
N VAL A 265 4.63 16.43 6.11
CA VAL A 265 4.01 15.21 5.56
C VAL A 265 4.22 15.14 4.05
N GLU A 266 4.14 16.25 3.34
CA GLU A 266 4.48 16.31 1.91
C GLU A 266 5.95 15.90 1.66
N GLN A 267 6.89 16.41 2.46
CA GLN A 267 8.30 15.97 2.43
C GLN A 267 8.45 14.48 2.70
N ALA A 268 7.70 13.94 3.68
CA ALA A 268 7.72 12.52 4.00
C ALA A 268 7.22 11.65 2.83
N ILE A 269 6.08 12.03 2.24
CA ILE A 269 5.49 11.37 1.06
C ILE A 269 6.48 11.38 -0.11
N ALA A 270 7.07 12.54 -0.43
CA ALA A 270 8.07 12.66 -1.48
C ALA A 270 9.29 11.77 -1.21
N ALA A 271 9.77 11.72 0.03
CA ALA A 271 10.88 10.84 0.42
C ALA A 271 10.56 9.36 0.15
N THR A 272 9.32 8.91 0.40
CA THR A 272 8.93 7.51 0.12
C THR A 272 9.00 7.12 -1.34
N ARG A 273 9.00 8.10 -2.25
CA ARG A 273 8.99 7.90 -3.70
C ARG A 273 10.37 8.09 -4.35
N THR A 274 11.41 8.34 -3.56
CA THR A 274 12.80 8.38 -4.05
C THR A 274 13.28 6.96 -4.36
N GLY A 275 13.76 6.71 -5.57
CA GLY A 275 14.26 5.40 -6.01
C GLY A 275 15.74 5.21 -5.65
N TYR A 276 16.07 4.09 -5.01
CA TYR A 276 17.43 3.81 -4.52
C TYR A 276 18.10 2.65 -5.24
N PHE A 277 17.33 1.65 -5.69
CA PHE A 277 17.87 0.45 -6.31
C PHE A 277 17.03 0.00 -7.52
N LYS A 278 17.67 -0.64 -8.49
CA LYS A 278 17.01 -1.40 -9.57
C LYS A 278 17.06 -2.90 -9.27
N VAL A 279 15.93 -3.58 -9.54
CA VAL A 279 15.78 -5.04 -9.49
C VAL A 279 15.04 -5.46 -10.76
N GLY A 280 15.79 -5.84 -11.79
CA GLY A 280 15.22 -5.95 -13.15
C GLY A 280 14.52 -4.65 -13.55
N ASP A 281 13.26 -4.76 -13.97
CA ASP A 281 12.43 -3.62 -14.39
C ASP A 281 11.95 -2.74 -13.21
N MET A 282 11.98 -3.27 -11.98
CA MET A 282 11.47 -2.59 -10.81
C MET A 282 12.51 -1.62 -10.23
N THR A 283 12.04 -0.41 -9.88
CA THR A 283 12.79 0.57 -9.09
C THR A 283 12.29 0.53 -7.66
N GLN A 284 13.15 0.15 -6.72
CA GLN A 284 12.84 0.08 -5.31
C GLN A 284 13.03 1.47 -4.69
N ALA A 285 11.92 2.06 -4.23
CA ALA A 285 11.92 3.22 -3.36
C ALA A 285 11.80 2.78 -1.89
N LEU A 286 11.41 3.68 -0.97
CA LEU A 286 11.12 3.26 0.40
C LEU A 286 9.81 2.48 0.40
N ILE A 287 9.92 1.15 0.32
CA ILE A 287 8.84 0.16 0.19
C ILE A 287 8.04 0.22 -1.11
N TRP A 288 7.72 1.40 -1.63
CA TRP A 288 7.06 1.53 -2.93
C TRP A 288 7.90 0.91 -4.04
N GLU A 289 7.23 0.16 -4.91
CA GLU A 289 7.81 -0.49 -6.08
C GLU A 289 7.35 0.30 -7.32
N GLN A 290 8.29 0.73 -8.16
CA GLN A 290 7.99 1.61 -9.30
C GLN A 290 8.44 0.99 -10.62
N TYR A 291 7.62 1.15 -11.65
CA TYR A 291 7.88 0.66 -13.01
C TYR A 291 7.67 1.83 -13.98
N SER A 292 8.52 1.97 -15.01
CA SER A 292 8.34 3.00 -16.04
C SER A 292 6.96 2.87 -16.70
N TYR A 293 6.26 3.98 -16.88
CA TYR A 293 4.93 4.00 -17.49
C TYR A 293 5.01 4.58 -18.93
N PRO A 294 4.31 4.00 -19.93
CA PRO A 294 3.47 2.81 -19.84
C PRO A 294 4.30 1.54 -19.58
N VAL A 295 3.74 0.63 -18.79
CA VAL A 295 4.36 -0.64 -18.39
C VAL A 295 3.58 -1.80 -19.00
N ALA A 296 4.27 -2.82 -19.51
CA ALA A 296 3.61 -4.05 -19.95
C ALA A 296 3.05 -4.82 -18.74
N LEU A 297 1.84 -5.40 -18.88
CA LEU A 297 1.22 -6.21 -17.83
C LEU A 297 2.16 -7.32 -17.32
N ASP A 298 2.83 -8.05 -18.22
CA ASP A 298 3.74 -9.13 -17.82
C ASP A 298 4.92 -8.67 -16.96
N THR A 299 5.41 -7.44 -17.17
CA THR A 299 6.42 -6.83 -16.30
C THR A 299 5.87 -6.60 -14.90
N LEU A 300 4.65 -6.07 -14.76
CA LEU A 300 4.01 -5.91 -13.46
C LEU A 300 3.73 -7.25 -12.78
N LEU A 301 3.30 -8.26 -13.53
CA LEU A 301 3.03 -9.60 -12.98
C LEU A 301 4.29 -10.25 -12.43
N ARG A 302 5.40 -10.23 -13.19
CA ARG A 302 6.70 -10.73 -12.69
C ARG A 302 7.17 -9.95 -11.46
N GLY A 303 7.02 -8.62 -11.49
CA GLY A 303 7.44 -7.75 -10.39
C GLY A 303 6.63 -7.92 -9.10
N ASN A 304 5.40 -8.44 -9.16
CA ASN A 304 4.52 -8.62 -8.00
C ASN A 304 4.25 -10.09 -7.64
N GLY A 305 4.80 -11.01 -8.43
CA GLY A 305 4.64 -12.44 -8.24
C GLY A 305 5.42 -12.98 -7.04
N SER A 306 5.15 -14.24 -6.70
CA SER A 306 5.72 -14.90 -5.51
C SER A 306 7.25 -14.91 -5.48
N GLN A 307 7.93 -15.06 -6.62
CA GLN A 307 9.39 -15.08 -6.69
C GLN A 307 10.02 -13.76 -6.21
N MET A 308 9.40 -12.62 -6.48
CA MET A 308 9.89 -11.31 -6.02
C MET A 308 9.84 -11.19 -4.48
N VAL A 309 9.03 -12.01 -3.81
CA VAL A 309 8.88 -12.03 -2.35
C VAL A 309 9.71 -13.14 -1.70
N LEU A 310 9.77 -14.32 -2.33
CA LEU A 310 10.36 -15.52 -1.73
C LEU A 310 11.85 -15.69 -2.01
N GLU A 311 12.35 -15.10 -3.10
CA GLU A 311 13.75 -15.22 -3.52
C GLU A 311 14.55 -13.95 -3.21
N SER A 312 15.88 -14.09 -3.15
CA SER A 312 16.79 -12.95 -3.08
C SER A 312 17.21 -12.54 -4.48
N HIS A 313 17.21 -11.25 -4.75
CA HIS A 313 17.51 -10.70 -6.08
C HIS A 313 18.71 -9.77 -6.01
N PRO A 314 19.69 -9.86 -6.93
CA PRO A 314 20.74 -8.87 -7.01
C PRO A 314 20.15 -7.48 -7.29
N VAL A 315 20.73 -6.45 -6.72
CA VAL A 315 20.32 -5.06 -6.96
C VAL A 315 21.44 -4.23 -7.54
N SER A 316 21.07 -3.22 -8.33
CA SER A 316 21.99 -2.15 -8.75
C SER A 316 21.62 -0.87 -8.02
N ALA A 317 22.58 -0.25 -7.33
CA ALA A 317 22.36 1.04 -6.68
C ALA A 317 22.17 2.15 -7.73
N ILE A 318 21.27 3.09 -7.44
CA ILE A 318 21.07 4.30 -8.22
C ILE A 318 21.81 5.44 -7.51
N VAL A 319 22.85 5.98 -8.15
CA VAL A 319 23.69 7.03 -7.58
C VAL A 319 23.80 8.20 -8.57
N PRO A 320 23.34 9.42 -8.21
CA PRO A 320 22.58 9.74 -6.99
C PRO A 320 21.18 9.06 -6.97
N PRO A 321 20.51 8.95 -5.80
CA PRO A 321 19.15 8.42 -5.74
C PRO A 321 18.20 9.14 -6.70
N LEU A 322 17.30 8.37 -7.34
CA LEU A 322 16.35 8.88 -8.31
C LEU A 322 15.26 9.67 -7.59
N ALA A 323 15.16 10.97 -7.87
CA ALA A 323 14.07 11.80 -7.36
C ALA A 323 12.69 11.23 -7.75
N PRO A 324 11.60 11.58 -7.05
CA PRO A 324 10.26 11.10 -7.38
C PRO A 324 9.88 11.32 -8.85
N GLN A 325 9.51 10.24 -9.55
CA GLN A 325 9.19 10.25 -10.97
C GLN A 325 7.69 10.39 -11.21
N LYS A 326 7.27 11.03 -12.32
CA LYS A 326 5.85 11.14 -12.69
C LYS A 326 5.38 10.03 -13.64
N GLU A 327 6.20 9.66 -14.61
CA GLU A 327 5.88 8.61 -15.60
C GLU A 327 6.24 7.21 -15.08
N VAL A 328 5.61 6.84 -13.97
CA VAL A 328 5.81 5.55 -13.33
C VAL A 328 4.48 4.99 -12.81
N TRP A 329 4.31 3.68 -12.98
CA TRP A 329 3.34 2.90 -12.22
C TRP A 329 3.95 2.59 -10.86
N VAL A 330 3.31 3.05 -9.79
CA VAL A 330 3.77 2.77 -8.42
C VAL A 330 2.74 1.96 -7.70
N ASN A 331 3.17 0.89 -7.05
CA ASN A 331 2.25 -0.04 -6.42
C ASN A 331 2.78 -0.70 -5.15
N LYS A 332 1.86 -1.34 -4.43
CA LYS A 332 2.17 -2.26 -3.35
C LYS A 332 1.08 -3.31 -3.19
N THR A 333 1.50 -4.57 -3.12
CA THR A 333 0.68 -5.70 -2.66
C THR A 333 0.76 -5.85 -1.14
N GLY A 334 -0.31 -6.37 -0.53
CA GLY A 334 -0.31 -6.78 0.86
C GLY A 334 -1.33 -7.87 1.18
N SER A 335 -0.95 -8.82 2.02
CA SER A 335 -1.81 -9.93 2.39
C SER A 335 -1.66 -10.27 3.87
N THR A 336 -2.72 -10.82 4.44
CA THR A 336 -2.67 -11.64 5.66
C THR A 336 -3.25 -13.02 5.33
N ASN A 337 -3.52 -13.86 6.33
CA ASN A 337 -4.11 -15.18 6.08
C ASN A 337 -5.52 -15.08 5.47
N GLY A 338 -6.28 -14.05 5.87
CA GLY A 338 -7.68 -13.88 5.50
C GLY A 338 -7.95 -12.70 4.57
N PHE A 339 -6.93 -11.95 4.15
CA PHE A 339 -7.12 -10.70 3.41
C PHE A 339 -6.13 -10.53 2.26
N GLY A 340 -6.59 -9.85 1.22
CA GLY A 340 -5.80 -9.46 0.07
C GLY A 340 -6.02 -7.99 -0.25
N ALA A 341 -4.94 -7.23 -0.33
CA ALA A 341 -4.93 -5.81 -0.65
C ALA A 341 -3.96 -5.51 -1.78
N TYR A 342 -4.29 -4.48 -2.56
CA TYR A 342 -3.43 -3.91 -3.58
C TYR A 342 -3.71 -2.43 -3.73
N VAL A 343 -2.65 -1.65 -3.94
CA VAL A 343 -2.72 -0.23 -4.21
C VAL A 343 -1.82 0.07 -5.40
N ALA A 344 -2.29 0.88 -6.34
CA ALA A 344 -1.47 1.40 -7.43
C ALA A 344 -1.87 2.82 -7.82
N PHE A 345 -0.93 3.58 -8.38
CA PHE A 345 -1.18 4.92 -8.89
C PHE A 345 -0.15 5.33 -9.94
N VAL A 346 -0.56 6.22 -10.84
CA VAL A 346 0.26 6.76 -11.94
C VAL A 346 0.25 8.29 -11.84
N PRO A 347 1.30 8.91 -11.26
CA PRO A 347 1.30 10.35 -10.97
C PRO A 347 1.15 11.26 -12.18
N SER A 348 1.77 10.91 -13.32
CA SER A 348 1.63 11.65 -14.59
C SER A 348 0.19 11.70 -15.10
N ARG A 349 -0.62 10.71 -14.74
CA ARG A 349 -2.03 10.59 -15.14
C ARG A 349 -2.99 11.12 -14.08
N GLY A 350 -2.53 11.34 -12.84
CA GLY A 350 -3.40 11.73 -11.73
C GLY A 350 -4.46 10.67 -11.39
N VAL A 351 -4.15 9.39 -11.62
CA VAL A 351 -5.04 8.26 -11.37
C VAL A 351 -4.47 7.32 -10.30
N GLY A 352 -5.36 6.71 -9.51
CA GLY A 352 -5.01 5.77 -8.47
C GLY A 352 -6.14 4.80 -8.15
N ILE A 353 -5.78 3.63 -7.63
CA ILE A 353 -6.70 2.56 -7.29
C ILE A 353 -6.30 1.85 -6.00
N VAL A 354 -7.31 1.49 -5.23
CA VAL A 354 -7.24 0.65 -4.02
C VAL A 354 -8.18 -0.54 -4.21
N LEU A 355 -7.67 -1.75 -3.97
CA LEU A 355 -8.41 -3.01 -3.97
C LEU A 355 -8.26 -3.67 -2.60
N LEU A 356 -9.36 -3.92 -1.89
CA LEU A 356 -9.38 -4.56 -0.57
C LEU A 356 -10.36 -5.72 -0.55
N ALA A 357 -9.89 -6.92 -0.22
CA ALA A 357 -10.71 -8.13 -0.15
C ALA A 357 -10.52 -8.88 1.17
N ASN A 358 -11.59 -9.48 1.68
CA ASN A 358 -11.55 -10.36 2.84
C ASN A 358 -11.28 -11.83 2.46
N ARG A 359 -10.40 -12.02 1.48
CA ARG A 359 -9.72 -13.28 1.16
C ARG A 359 -8.33 -12.98 0.62
N ASN A 360 -7.35 -13.79 0.99
CA ASN A 360 -6.03 -13.76 0.35
C ASN A 360 -6.06 -14.54 -0.98
N TYR A 361 -6.31 -13.83 -2.09
CA TYR A 361 -6.25 -14.34 -3.47
C TYR A 361 -4.92 -13.95 -4.15
N PRO A 362 -4.52 -14.56 -5.28
CA PRO A 362 -3.20 -14.33 -5.90
C PRO A 362 -2.88 -12.85 -6.17
N ASN A 363 -1.60 -12.47 -6.07
CA ASN A 363 -1.17 -11.09 -6.30
C ASN A 363 -1.35 -10.68 -7.76
N GLU A 364 -1.07 -11.61 -8.66
CA GLU A 364 -1.15 -11.47 -10.10
C GLU A 364 -2.55 -10.99 -10.51
N GLU A 365 -3.59 -11.53 -9.90
CA GLU A 365 -4.97 -11.18 -10.21
C GLU A 365 -5.38 -9.81 -9.67
N ARG A 366 -4.79 -9.37 -8.56
CA ARG A 366 -4.92 -7.99 -8.07
C ARG A 366 -4.34 -7.01 -9.09
N VAL A 367 -3.15 -7.35 -9.60
CA VAL A 367 -2.45 -6.56 -10.61
C VAL A 367 -3.24 -6.54 -11.92
N ARG A 368 -3.76 -7.69 -12.39
CA ARG A 368 -4.58 -7.76 -13.61
C ARG A 368 -5.82 -6.89 -13.51
N LEU A 369 -6.55 -6.98 -12.40
CA LEU A 369 -7.76 -6.18 -12.19
C LEU A 369 -7.41 -4.68 -12.19
N ALA A 370 -6.40 -4.27 -11.43
CA ALA A 370 -5.99 -2.87 -11.37
C ALA A 370 -5.46 -2.35 -12.72
N TYR A 371 -4.67 -3.14 -13.44
CA TYR A 371 -4.15 -2.80 -14.76
C TYR A 371 -5.28 -2.59 -15.77
N ARG A 372 -6.26 -3.50 -15.79
CA ARG A 372 -7.45 -3.36 -16.65
C ARG A 372 -8.23 -2.10 -16.28
N ILE A 373 -8.55 -1.89 -15.01
CA ILE A 373 -9.34 -0.73 -14.58
C ILE A 373 -8.63 0.58 -14.89
N LEU A 374 -7.34 0.72 -14.55
CA LEU A 374 -6.62 1.98 -14.78
C LEU A 374 -6.40 2.28 -16.27
N ALA A 375 -6.38 1.27 -17.15
CA ALA A 375 -6.31 1.46 -18.59
C ALA A 375 -7.62 2.02 -19.20
N GLU A 376 -8.75 1.85 -18.51
CA GLU A 376 -10.05 2.40 -18.94
C GLU A 376 -10.25 3.85 -18.49
N LEU A 377 -9.40 4.38 -17.60
CA LEU A 377 -9.49 5.76 -17.07
C LEU A 377 -8.71 6.78 -17.92
N ASP A 378 -8.60 6.51 -19.22
CA ASP A 378 -7.96 7.36 -20.24
C ASP A 378 -8.83 8.54 -20.68
#